data_AF-A0ABD5IS13-F1
#
_entry.id   AF-A0ABD5IS13-F1
#
_cell.length_a   1.000
_cell.length_b   1.000
_cell.length_c   1.000
_cell.angle_alpha   90.00
_cell.angle_beta   90.00
_cell.angle_gamma   90.00
#
_symmetry.space_group_name_H-M   'P 1'
#
loop_
_entity.id
_entity.type
_entity.pdbx_description
1 polymer ?
#
loop_
_entity_poly.entity_id
_entity_poly.type
_entity_poly.pdbx_seq_one_letter_code
_entity_poly.pdbx_strand_id
1 'polypeptide(L)' 'MTKEWIQEQILKIVHGQEQEIDKLLETKRGTTDEVLYIVCEQVILQKQRFIEELRTLL' A
#
# COMPACT_ATOMS: atom_id res chain seq x y z
N MET A 1 14.82 8.10 20.16
CA MET A 1 14.54 7.09 19.12
C MET A 1 15.85 6.74 18.44
N THR A 2 16.16 5.46 18.32
CA THR A 2 17.36 5.00 17.58
C THR A 2 17.02 4.87 16.08
N LYS A 3 18.03 5.04 15.22
CA LYS A 3 17.88 4.93 13.75
C LYS A 3 17.30 3.58 13.32
N GLU A 4 17.76 2.51 13.96
CA GLU A 4 17.32 1.13 13.70
C GLU A 4 15.82 0.94 14.01
N TRP A 5 15.34 1.54 15.11
CA TRP A 5 13.92 1.47 15.47
C TRP A 5 13.04 2.15 14.41
N ILE A 6 13.48 3.29 13.86
CA ILE A 6 12.75 4.00 12.80
C ILE A 6 12.71 3.15 11.53
N GLN A 7 13.83 2.53 11.13
CA GLN A 7 13.88 1.63 9.96
C GLN A 7 12.94 0.43 10.13
N GLU A 8 12.89 -0.19 11.31
CA GLU A 8 11.95 -1.27 11.60
C GLU A 8 10.49 -0.84 11.51
N GLN A 9 10.15 0.38 11.99
CA GLN A 9 8.78 0.89 11.85
C GLN A 9 8.42 1.14 10.39
N ILE A 10 9.32 1.72 9.60
CA ILE A 10 9.09 1.95 8.18
C ILE A 10 8.84 0.61 7.46
N LEU A 11 9.67 -0.41 7.73
CA LEU A 11 9.48 -1.74 7.13
C LEU A 11 8.14 -2.38 7.52
N LYS A 12 7.72 -2.25 8.78
CA LYS A 12 6.39 -2.74 9.23
C LYS A 12 5.25 -2.03 8.52
N ILE A 13 5.35 -0.72 8.34
CA ILE A 13 4.33 0.07 7.62
C ILE A 13 4.28 -0.35 6.16
N VAL A 14 5.43 -0.46 5.49
CA VAL A 14 5.51 -0.93 4.10
C VAL A 14 4.84 -2.29 3.93
N HIS A 15 5.16 -3.25 4.79
CA HIS A 15 4.56 -4.59 4.73
C HIS A 15 3.04 -4.56 4.91
N GLY A 16 2.53 -3.74 5.84
CA GLY A 16 1.10 -3.55 6.01
C GLY A 16 0.41 -2.98 4.77
N GLN A 17 1.03 -1.99 4.12
CA GLN A 17 0.50 -1.40 2.88
C GLN A 17 0.50 -2.41 1.72
N GLU A 18 1.51 -3.27 1.61
CA GLU A 18 1.57 -4.34 0.61
C GLU A 18 0.41 -5.34 0.77
N GLN A 19 0.14 -5.79 2.00
CA GLN A 19 -0.99 -6.68 2.28
C GLN A 19 -2.35 -6.03 1.96
N GLU A 20 -2.50 -4.73 2.19
CA GLU A 20 -3.71 -4.00 1.83
C GLU A 20 -3.88 -3.87 0.31
N ILE A 21 -2.78 -3.65 -0.43
CA ILE A 21 -2.79 -3.66 -1.90
C ILE A 21 -3.26 -5.00 -2.44
N ASP A 22 -2.78 -6.12 -1.89
CA ASP A 22 -3.19 -7.47 -2.32
C ASP A 22 -4.71 -7.66 -2.17
N LYS A 23 -5.29 -7.27 -1.04
CA LYS A 23 -6.74 -7.32 -0.80
C LYS A 23 -7.54 -6.44 -1.76
N LEU A 24 -7.02 -5.25 -2.07
CA LEU A 24 -7.65 -4.34 -3.03
C LEU A 24 -7.56 -4.89 -4.46
N LEU A 25 -6.46 -5.56 -4.82
CA LEU A 25 -6.32 -6.22 -6.11
C LEU A 25 -7.30 -7.39 -6.25
N GLU A 26 -7.49 -8.19 -5.21
CA GLU A 26 -8.53 -9.24 -5.17
C GLU A 26 -9.93 -8.65 -5.34
N THR A 27 -10.24 -7.59 -4.59
CA THR A 27 -11.54 -6.89 -4.66
C THR A 27 -11.78 -6.31 -6.06
N LYS A 28 -10.78 -5.65 -6.64
CA LYS A 28 -10.83 -5.07 -7.99
C LYS A 28 -11.08 -6.14 -9.06
N ARG A 29 -10.45 -7.30 -8.96
CA ARG A 29 -10.63 -8.43 -9.89
C ARG A 29 -11.99 -9.09 -9.76
N GLY A 30 -12.59 -9.07 -8.57
CA GLY A 30 -13.86 -9.72 -8.26
C GLY A 30 -15.11 -8.86 -8.47
N THR A 31 -14.97 -7.55 -8.69
CA THR A 31 -16.12 -6.64 -8.83
C THR A 31 -16.54 -6.42 -10.27
N THR A 32 -17.84 -6.27 -10.50
CA THR A 32 -18.43 -5.76 -11.75
C THR A 32 -18.93 -4.32 -11.62
N ASP A 33 -18.86 -3.74 -10.42
CA ASP A 33 -19.17 -2.34 -10.16
C ASP A 33 -18.00 -1.45 -10.64
N GLU A 34 -18.28 -0.61 -11.63
CA GLU A 34 -17.31 0.29 -12.27
C GLU A 34 -16.73 1.31 -11.27
N VAL A 35 -17.57 1.84 -10.37
CA VAL A 35 -17.13 2.81 -9.36
C VAL A 35 -16.17 2.14 -8.40
N LEU A 36 -16.51 0.95 -7.90
CA LEU A 36 -15.63 0.19 -7.01
C LEU A 36 -14.33 -0.18 -7.69
N TYR A 37 -14.36 -0.58 -8.97
CA TYR A 37 -13.16 -0.88 -9.75
C TYR A 37 -12.21 0.33 -9.82
N ILE A 38 -12.76 1.51 -10.19
CA ILE A 38 -11.99 2.76 -10.31
C ILE A 38 -11.42 3.18 -8.95
N VAL A 39 -12.23 3.10 -7.89
CA VAL A 39 -11.78 3.43 -6.53
C VAL A 39 -10.64 2.51 -6.09
N CYS A 40 -10.77 1.20 -6.29
CA CYS A 40 -9.69 0.26 -5.97
C CYS A 40 -8.41 0.59 -6.74
N GLU A 41 -8.50 0.89 -8.04
CA GLU A 41 -7.36 1.27 -8.86
C GLU A 41 -6.64 2.52 -8.34
N GLN A 42 -7.40 3.57 -8.02
CA GLN A 42 -6.84 4.82 -7.50
C GLN A 42 -6.15 4.62 -6.15
N VAL A 43 -6.77 3.86 -5.24
CA VAL A 43 -6.22 3.59 -3.91
C VAL A 43 -4.95 2.75 -4.01
N ILE A 44 -4.92 1.71 -4.87
CA ILE A 44 -3.71 0.91 -5.11
C ILE A 44 -2.55 1.80 -5.57
N LEU A 45 -2.79 2.68 -6.56
CA LEU A 45 -1.75 3.59 -7.07
C LEU A 45 -1.25 4.59 -6.01
N GLN A 46 -2.13 5.07 -5.13
CA GLN A 46 -1.71 5.94 -4.02
C GLN A 46 -0.85 5.18 -3.01
N LYS A 47 -1.25 3.95 -2.64
CA LYS A 47 -0.47 3.13 -1.70
C LYS A 47 0.90 2.76 -2.25
N GLN A 48 1.00 2.42 -3.53
CA GLN A 48 2.28 2.13 -4.18
C GLN A 48 3.24 3.33 -4.13
N ARG A 49 2.75 4.53 -4.46
CA ARG A 49 3.55 5.77 -4.34
C ARG A 49 4.01 6.04 -2.91
N PHE A 50 3.11 5.85 -1.93
CA PHE A 50 3.46 6.03 -0.52
C PHE A 50 4.54 5.03 -0.05
N ILE A 51 4.46 3.76 -0.50
CA ILE A 51 5.51 2.76 -0.23
C ILE A 51 6.85 3.19 -0.83
N GLU A 52 6.87 3.70 -2.07
CA GLU A 52 8.09 4.22 -2.69
C GLU A 52 8.68 5.36 -1.88
N GLU A 53 7.88 6.34 -1.46
CA GLU A 53 8.32 7.44 -0.60
C GLU A 53 8.89 6.93 0.73
N LEU A 54 8.23 5.98 1.40
CA LEU A 54 8.74 5.37 2.63
C LEU A 54 10.08 4.64 2.42
N ARG A 55 10.26 3.94 1.30
CA ARG A 55 11.51 3.24 0.97
C ARG A 55 12.67 4.20 0.70
N THR A 56 12.42 5.45 0.30
CA THR A 56 13.49 6.47 0.17
C THR A 56 14.06 6.91 1.52
N LEU A 57 13.37 6.63 2.63
CA LEU A 57 13.78 7.01 3.99
C LEU A 57 14.63 5.94 4.70
N LEU A 58 14.82 4.76 4.08
CA LEU A 58 15.61 3.64 4.61
C LEU A 58 17.08 3.73 4.22
#